data_AF-A0A936GXT8-F1
#
_entry.id   AF-A0A936GXT8-F1
#
_cell.length_a   1.000
_cell.length_b   1.000
_cell.length_c   1.000
_cell.angle_alpha   90.00
_cell.angle_beta   90.00
_cell.angle_gamma   90.00
#
_symmetry.space_group_name_H-M   'P 1'
#
loop_
_entity.id
_entity.type
_entity.pdbx_description
1 polymer ?
#
loop_
_entity_poly.entity_id
_entity_poly.type
_entity_poly.pdbx_seq_one_letter_code
_entity_poly.pdbx_strand_id
1 'polypeptide(L)'
;MKLKISLFVVFLLSLGACSLHKKIVIPSCNLGSFVFNNCTCSSNSSSTDSLESILQSGFLSGEGFKLQYQYGPSVPKGPQDAREYIEQSFRAYYYKNFFEYIHIDSKVHKVYRDSVYLTEIVYIRPGEDQSCSACNVQLQLMFKGNTIPFSIFITPSLLADLNKAGFSYPLHTSYRIKLFNHPEIKGAWLGSKKRSKGQPSLYLEMVEGDWALFEKWISLNVK
;
A
#
# COMPACT_ATOMS: atom_id res chain seq x y z
N MET A 1 61.73 25.62 -62.60
CA MET A 1 61.06 26.19 -61.41
C MET A 1 59.87 25.29 -61.08
N LYS A 2 59.98 24.30 -60.19
CA LYS A 2 59.70 24.38 -58.74
C LYS A 2 58.57 25.37 -58.39
N LEU A 3 57.39 24.84 -58.03
CA LEU A 3 56.82 25.05 -56.69
C LEU A 3 55.81 23.93 -56.37
N LYS A 4 56.09 23.21 -55.28
CA LYS A 4 55.26 22.16 -54.69
C LYS A 4 54.12 22.83 -53.93
N ILE A 5 52.87 22.60 -54.32
CA ILE A 5 51.71 23.04 -53.53
C ILE A 5 51.32 21.90 -52.59
N SER A 6 51.86 22.04 -51.38
CA SER A 6 51.24 21.78 -50.08
C SER A 6 50.24 20.63 -49.98
N LEU A 7 50.79 19.45 -49.73
CA LEU A 7 50.12 18.28 -49.17
C LEU A 7 49.84 18.55 -47.68
N PHE A 8 48.98 19.51 -47.35
CA PHE A 8 48.74 19.96 -45.96
C PHE A 8 47.28 20.39 -45.69
N VAL A 9 46.31 19.80 -46.39
CA VAL A 9 44.87 20.04 -46.14
C VAL A 9 44.11 18.76 -45.77
N VAL A 10 44.77 17.59 -45.77
CA VAL A 10 44.11 16.30 -45.45
C VAL A 10 44.24 15.92 -43.96
N PHE A 11 44.98 16.69 -43.15
CA PHE A 11 45.29 16.31 -41.76
C PHE A 11 44.51 17.06 -40.66
N LEU A 12 43.41 17.75 -40.98
CA LEU A 12 42.71 18.63 -40.02
C LEU A 12 41.21 18.35 -39.80
N LEU A 13 40.72 17.13 -40.09
CA LEU A 13 39.34 16.73 -39.79
C LEU A 13 39.20 15.36 -39.08
N SER A 14 40.22 14.91 -38.35
CA SER A 14 40.14 13.67 -37.53
C SER A 14 40.27 13.91 -36.03
N LEU A 15 40.08 15.15 -35.55
CA LEU A 15 40.05 15.45 -34.12
C LEU A 15 38.61 15.76 -33.70
N GLY A 16 38.04 14.86 -32.89
CA GLY A 16 36.95 15.24 -32.00
C GLY A 16 35.61 14.53 -32.17
N ALA A 17 35.55 13.31 -32.70
CA ALA A 17 34.43 12.42 -32.35
C ALA A 17 34.66 11.90 -30.92
N CYS A 18 34.52 12.78 -29.92
CA CYS A 18 34.23 12.34 -28.57
C CYS A 18 32.89 11.62 -28.64
N SER A 19 32.94 10.29 -28.75
CA SER A 19 31.83 9.43 -28.40
C SER A 19 31.52 9.73 -26.93
N LEU A 20 30.61 10.65 -26.72
CA LEU A 20 29.87 10.80 -25.48
C LEU A 20 29.07 9.50 -25.37
N HIS A 21 29.73 8.44 -24.89
CA HIS A 21 29.07 7.31 -24.27
C HIS A 21 28.36 7.88 -23.05
N LYS A 22 27.20 8.48 -23.28
CA LYS A 22 26.26 8.86 -22.26
C LYS A 22 25.89 7.52 -21.65
N LYS A 23 26.53 7.18 -20.53
CA LYS A 23 26.19 6.01 -19.73
C LYS A 23 24.68 6.05 -19.62
N ILE A 24 23.99 5.07 -20.21
CA ILE A 24 22.53 5.02 -20.18
C ILE A 24 22.20 4.79 -18.70
N VAL A 25 21.96 5.89 -17.99
CA VAL A 25 21.48 5.85 -16.62
C VAL A 25 20.05 5.41 -16.75
N ILE A 26 19.82 4.12 -16.51
CA ILE A 26 18.47 3.58 -16.37
C ILE A 26 17.86 4.33 -15.19
N PRO A 27 16.77 5.09 -15.38
CA PRO A 27 16.21 5.90 -14.32
C PRO A 27 15.76 4.97 -13.19
N SER A 28 16.32 5.17 -12.00
CA SER A 28 15.96 4.44 -10.78
C SER A 28 15.55 5.42 -9.71
N CYS A 29 14.34 5.26 -9.16
CA CYS A 29 13.90 6.03 -8.00
C CYS A 29 14.04 5.19 -6.73
N ASN A 30 14.73 5.74 -5.73
CA ASN A 30 14.91 5.10 -4.43
C ASN A 30 14.13 5.87 -3.37
N LEU A 31 13.12 5.23 -2.79
CA LEU A 31 12.33 5.76 -1.66
C LEU A 31 12.60 4.88 -0.43
N GLY A 32 13.68 5.19 0.28
CA GLY A 32 14.17 4.37 1.39
C GLY A 32 14.53 2.95 0.95
N SER A 33 13.82 1.94 1.45
CA SER A 33 14.01 0.54 1.06
C SER A 33 13.35 0.17 -0.28
N PHE A 34 12.50 1.04 -0.84
CA PHE A 34 11.79 0.77 -2.08
C PHE A 34 12.62 1.25 -3.27
N VAL A 35 12.99 0.34 -4.16
CA VAL A 35 13.81 0.63 -5.36
C VAL A 35 12.96 0.40 -6.61
N PHE A 36 12.68 1.48 -7.33
CA PHE A 36 11.86 1.47 -8.54
C PHE A 36 12.72 1.65 -9.77
N ASN A 37 12.89 0.58 -10.54
CA ASN A 37 13.61 0.63 -11.81
C ASN A 37 12.72 1.19 -12.92
N ASN A 38 13.35 1.81 -13.93
CA ASN A 38 12.68 2.45 -15.06
C ASN A 38 11.67 3.54 -14.64
N CYS A 39 11.94 4.25 -13.55
CA CYS A 39 11.07 5.29 -13.02
C CYS A 39 11.87 6.53 -12.67
N THR A 40 11.31 7.70 -13.00
CA THR A 40 11.82 8.99 -12.55
C THR A 40 11.00 9.47 -11.36
N CYS A 41 11.64 10.13 -10.40
CA CYS A 41 10.92 10.78 -9.31
C CYS A 41 11.28 12.24 -9.15
N SER A 42 10.25 13.04 -8.87
CA SER A 42 10.37 14.46 -8.52
C SER A 42 9.85 14.63 -7.10
N SER A 43 10.75 14.95 -6.17
CA SER A 43 10.39 15.26 -4.80
C SER A 43 9.83 16.67 -4.70
N ASN A 44 8.69 16.83 -4.03
CA ASN A 44 8.13 18.14 -3.70
C ASN A 44 8.62 18.68 -2.35
N SER A 45 9.46 17.92 -1.64
CA SER A 45 9.93 18.28 -0.30
C SER A 45 11.03 19.35 -0.34
N SER A 46 10.64 20.59 -0.08
CA SER A 46 11.49 21.62 0.52
C SER A 46 11.43 21.47 2.04
N SER A 47 12.47 20.92 2.68
CA SER A 47 12.64 21.10 4.13
C SER A 47 14.10 20.93 4.55
N THR A 48 14.79 22.06 4.61
CA THR A 48 15.59 22.42 5.79
C THR A 48 14.68 22.39 7.02
N ASP A 49 15.21 21.85 8.13
CA ASP A 49 14.72 21.90 9.52
C ASP A 49 13.88 20.75 10.10
N SER A 50 14.42 20.29 11.24
CA SER A 50 13.87 19.50 12.35
C SER A 50 13.79 17.97 12.22
N LEU A 51 14.43 17.32 13.19
CA LEU A 51 14.31 15.90 13.50
C LEU A 51 12.85 15.57 13.85
N GLU A 52 12.43 14.38 13.40
CA GLU A 52 11.10 13.75 13.58
C GLU A 52 10.07 14.07 12.49
N SER A 53 9.71 13.05 11.70
CA SER A 53 8.66 13.05 10.66
C SER A 53 9.00 13.68 9.30
N ILE A 54 10.06 13.21 8.62
CA ILE A 54 10.28 13.55 7.21
C ILE A 54 9.35 12.69 6.34
N LEU A 55 8.08 13.11 6.23
CA LEU A 55 7.18 12.64 5.20
C LEU A 55 7.70 13.14 3.85
N GLN A 56 8.18 12.24 3.01
CA GLN A 56 8.61 12.56 1.66
C GLN A 56 7.43 12.41 0.72
N SER A 57 7.19 13.40 -0.14
CA SER A 57 6.13 13.33 -1.15
C SER A 57 6.62 13.84 -2.49
N GLY A 58 5.96 13.42 -3.55
CA GLY A 58 6.34 13.78 -4.90
C GLY A 58 5.58 12.98 -5.94
N PHE A 59 6.14 12.95 -7.15
CA PHE A 59 5.63 12.16 -8.25
C PHE A 59 6.64 11.09 -8.65
N LEU A 60 6.13 9.92 -9.01
CA LEU A 60 6.85 8.83 -9.64
C LEU A 60 6.25 8.60 -11.02
N SER A 61 7.06 8.75 -12.05
CA SER A 61 6.65 8.57 -13.44
C SER A 61 7.34 7.34 -14.02
N GLY A 62 6.53 6.40 -14.50
CA GLY A 62 6.97 5.20 -15.22
C GLY A 62 6.45 5.21 -16.66
N GLU A 63 6.66 4.10 -17.37
CA GLU A 63 6.12 3.93 -18.72
C GLU A 63 4.59 3.78 -18.68
N GLY A 64 3.87 4.82 -19.10
CA GLY A 64 2.40 4.77 -19.22
C GLY A 64 1.61 5.03 -17.93
N PHE A 65 2.26 5.48 -16.86
CA PHE A 65 1.59 5.91 -15.64
C PHE A 65 2.36 6.97 -14.86
N LYS A 66 1.61 7.74 -14.07
CA LYS A 66 2.13 8.76 -13.15
C LYS A 66 1.46 8.60 -11.80
N LEU A 67 2.28 8.45 -10.77
CA LEU A 67 1.84 8.26 -9.40
C LEU A 67 2.21 9.47 -8.55
N GLN A 68 1.32 9.89 -7.68
CA GLN A 68 1.67 10.68 -6.51
C GLN A 68 2.11 9.71 -5.41
N TYR A 69 3.23 9.98 -4.75
CA TYR A 69 3.71 9.15 -3.65
C TYR A 69 3.79 9.94 -2.34
N GLN A 70 3.63 9.20 -1.24
CA GLN A 70 4.00 9.63 0.10
C GLN A 70 4.79 8.52 0.78
N TYR A 71 5.92 8.84 1.39
CA TYR A 71 6.82 7.89 2.06
C TYR A 71 7.17 8.39 3.45
N GLY A 72 6.97 7.55 4.47
CA GLY A 72 7.27 7.89 5.86
C GLY A 72 6.59 6.98 6.88
N PRO A 73 6.83 7.20 8.18
CA PRO A 73 6.28 6.37 9.26
C PRO A 73 4.76 6.51 9.43
N SER A 74 4.18 7.60 8.91
CA SER A 74 2.77 7.97 9.12
C SER A 74 2.04 8.28 7.81
N VAL A 75 2.18 7.40 6.80
CA VAL A 75 1.43 7.54 5.53
C VAL A 75 0.05 6.88 5.61
N PRO A 76 -0.96 7.40 4.87
CA PRO A 76 -2.27 6.78 4.81
C PRO A 76 -2.21 5.39 4.15
N LYS A 77 -3.10 4.48 4.55
CA LYS A 77 -3.23 3.12 3.98
C LYS A 77 -4.16 3.05 2.77
N GLY A 78 -4.59 4.19 2.27
CA GLY A 78 -5.66 4.29 1.29
C GLY A 78 -7.06 4.01 1.87
N PRO A 79 -8.06 3.83 1.00
CA PRO A 79 -9.44 3.54 1.38
C PRO A 79 -9.54 2.29 2.25
N GLN A 80 -10.42 2.32 3.23
CA GLN A 80 -10.69 1.16 4.08
C GLN A 80 -11.49 0.11 3.29
N ASP A 81 -11.14 -1.17 3.45
CA ASP A 81 -11.96 -2.26 2.89
C ASP A 81 -13.01 -2.77 3.89
N ALA A 82 -13.95 -3.58 3.41
CA ALA A 82 -15.02 -4.11 4.27
C ALA A 82 -14.49 -4.98 5.42
N ARG A 83 -13.43 -5.76 5.20
CA ARG A 83 -12.84 -6.62 6.25
C ARG A 83 -12.19 -5.79 7.36
N GLU A 84 -11.40 -4.79 6.98
CA GLU A 84 -10.75 -3.84 7.87
C GLU A 84 -11.79 -3.05 8.67
N TYR A 85 -12.89 -2.64 8.03
CA TYR A 85 -14.00 -1.97 8.71
C TYR A 85 -14.67 -2.87 9.74
N ILE A 86 -14.98 -4.11 9.37
CA ILE A 86 -15.59 -5.09 10.26
C ILE A 86 -14.68 -5.39 11.45
N GLU A 87 -13.37 -5.60 11.22
CA GLU A 87 -12.42 -5.86 12.30
C GLU A 87 -12.29 -4.66 13.25
N GLN A 88 -12.23 -3.44 12.72
CA GLN A 88 -12.20 -2.22 13.53
C GLN A 88 -13.49 -2.04 14.32
N SER A 89 -14.64 -2.26 13.70
CA SER A 89 -15.96 -2.18 14.34
C SER A 89 -16.06 -3.19 15.49
N PHE A 90 -15.59 -4.42 15.27
CA PHE A 90 -15.51 -5.43 16.32
C PHE A 90 -14.67 -4.94 17.51
N ARG A 91 -13.44 -4.49 17.26
CA ARG A 91 -12.50 -4.01 18.30
C ARG A 91 -12.99 -2.75 19.04
N ALA A 92 -13.81 -1.93 18.40
CA ALA A 92 -14.32 -0.68 18.95
C ALA A 92 -15.60 -0.88 19.76
N TYR A 93 -16.55 -1.67 19.24
CA TYR A 93 -17.92 -1.69 19.76
C TYR A 93 -18.37 -3.05 20.31
N TYR A 94 -17.87 -4.15 19.76
CA TYR A 94 -18.39 -5.49 20.07
C TYR A 94 -17.46 -6.32 20.97
N TYR A 95 -16.24 -5.85 21.14
CA TYR A 95 -15.18 -6.56 21.84
C TYR A 95 -15.56 -6.97 23.27
N LYS A 96 -16.21 -6.06 24.00
CA LYS A 96 -16.68 -6.31 25.37
C LYS A 96 -17.78 -7.37 25.40
N ASN A 97 -18.76 -7.23 24.51
CA ASN A 97 -19.90 -8.14 24.41
C ASN A 97 -19.47 -9.55 24.02
N PHE A 98 -18.44 -9.68 23.17
CA PHE A 98 -17.84 -10.98 22.86
C PHE A 98 -17.29 -11.67 24.10
N PHE A 99 -16.57 -10.94 24.96
CA PHE A 99 -16.04 -11.54 26.18
C PHE A 99 -17.10 -11.85 27.23
N GLU A 100 -18.15 -11.05 27.32
CA GLU A 100 -19.32 -11.38 28.13
C GLU A 100 -20.00 -12.66 27.61
N TYR A 101 -20.14 -12.78 26.28
CA TYR A 101 -20.71 -13.95 25.61
C TYR A 101 -19.93 -15.24 25.90
N ILE A 102 -18.60 -15.17 25.95
CA ILE A 102 -17.75 -16.32 26.32
C ILE A 102 -17.41 -16.40 27.82
N HIS A 103 -18.16 -15.67 28.65
CA HIS A 103 -18.07 -15.68 30.12
C HIS A 103 -16.67 -15.35 30.70
N ILE A 104 -15.93 -14.43 30.06
CA ILE A 104 -14.67 -13.90 30.59
C ILE A 104 -14.97 -12.70 31.50
N ASP A 105 -14.35 -12.69 32.69
CA ASP A 105 -14.51 -11.60 33.67
C ASP A 105 -14.09 -10.24 33.06
N SER A 106 -14.97 -9.25 33.22
CA SER A 106 -14.76 -7.85 32.83
C SER A 106 -13.40 -7.26 33.25
N LYS A 107 -12.87 -7.67 34.41
CA LYS A 107 -11.60 -7.19 34.95
C LYS A 107 -10.41 -7.57 34.07
N VAL A 108 -10.51 -8.65 33.30
CA VAL A 108 -9.42 -9.17 32.45
C VAL A 108 -9.64 -8.93 30.96
N HIS A 109 -10.76 -8.29 30.55
CA HIS A 109 -11.03 -7.97 29.13
C HIS A 109 -9.88 -7.22 28.47
N LYS A 110 -9.28 -6.25 29.17
CA LYS A 110 -8.14 -5.47 28.65
C LYS A 110 -6.90 -6.33 28.40
N VAL A 111 -6.65 -7.33 29.25
CA VAL A 111 -5.49 -8.21 29.16
C VAL A 111 -5.58 -9.09 27.91
N TYR A 112 -6.79 -9.56 27.60
CA TYR A 112 -7.01 -10.43 26.45
C TYR A 112 -7.29 -9.68 25.15
N ARG A 113 -7.22 -8.33 25.13
CA ARG A 113 -7.63 -7.50 23.98
C ARG A 113 -7.02 -7.94 22.66
N ASP A 114 -5.74 -8.27 22.70
CA ASP A 114 -4.94 -8.60 21.52
C ASP A 114 -4.85 -10.11 21.26
N SER A 115 -5.57 -10.92 22.04
CA SER A 115 -5.60 -12.39 21.95
C SER A 115 -6.74 -12.94 21.08
N VAL A 116 -7.61 -12.07 20.56
CA VAL A 116 -8.74 -12.44 19.70
C VAL A 116 -8.41 -12.07 18.26
N TYR A 117 -8.55 -13.02 17.35
CA TYR A 117 -8.26 -12.83 15.93
C TYR A 117 -9.45 -13.20 15.06
N LEU A 118 -9.79 -12.32 14.12
CA LEU A 118 -10.81 -12.60 13.12
C LEU A 118 -10.25 -13.53 12.04
N THR A 119 -10.78 -14.75 11.94
CA THR A 119 -10.39 -15.70 10.90
C THR A 119 -11.24 -15.50 9.66
N GLU A 120 -12.57 -15.52 9.81
CA GLU A 120 -13.53 -15.50 8.72
C GLU A 120 -14.71 -14.58 9.01
N ILE A 121 -15.31 -14.03 7.95
CA ILE A 121 -16.50 -13.21 7.97
C ILE A 121 -17.55 -13.93 7.13
N VAL A 122 -18.69 -14.25 7.74
CA VAL A 122 -19.84 -14.86 7.07
C VAL A 122 -20.97 -13.83 7.06
N TYR A 123 -21.50 -13.53 5.88
CA TYR A 123 -22.68 -12.66 5.77
C TYR A 123 -23.94 -13.50 6.00
N ILE A 124 -24.73 -13.12 6.99
CA ILE A 124 -25.95 -13.83 7.41
C ILE A 124 -27.18 -12.96 7.17
N ARG A 125 -28.35 -13.58 7.09
CA ARG A 125 -29.62 -12.83 6.99
C ARG A 125 -30.06 -12.38 8.39
N PRO A 126 -30.66 -11.18 8.53
CA PRO A 126 -31.31 -10.80 9.78
C PRO A 126 -32.32 -11.87 10.23
N GLY A 127 -32.23 -12.27 11.50
CA GLY A 127 -33.05 -13.33 12.11
C GLY A 127 -32.47 -14.74 12.01
N GLU A 128 -31.35 -14.94 11.30
CA GLU A 128 -30.67 -16.23 11.21
C GLU A 128 -29.98 -16.61 12.53
N ASP A 129 -29.44 -15.63 13.25
CA ASP A 129 -28.93 -15.81 14.61
C ASP A 129 -30.01 -15.51 15.65
N GLN A 130 -30.39 -16.52 16.42
CA GLN A 130 -31.38 -16.40 17.49
C GLN A 130 -30.93 -15.45 18.61
N SER A 131 -29.61 -15.29 18.81
CA SER A 131 -29.07 -14.37 19.81
C SER A 131 -29.09 -12.90 19.37
N CYS A 132 -29.24 -12.65 18.06
CA CYS A 132 -29.27 -11.29 17.50
C CYS A 132 -30.10 -11.23 16.21
N SER A 133 -31.39 -10.88 16.35
CA SER A 133 -32.31 -10.79 15.23
C SER A 133 -31.96 -9.72 14.19
N ALA A 134 -31.26 -8.66 14.60
CA ALA A 134 -30.83 -7.59 13.70
C ALA A 134 -29.49 -7.88 13.01
N CYS A 135 -28.70 -8.85 13.48
CA CYS A 135 -27.35 -9.07 12.99
C CYS A 135 -27.33 -9.60 11.55
N ASN A 136 -26.35 -9.14 10.79
CA ASN A 136 -26.18 -9.47 9.37
C ASN A 136 -24.75 -9.91 9.01
N VAL A 137 -23.88 -10.01 10.02
CA VAL A 137 -22.52 -10.52 9.87
C VAL A 137 -22.22 -11.45 11.05
N GLN A 138 -21.73 -12.65 10.78
CA GLN A 138 -21.17 -13.56 11.77
C GLN A 138 -19.64 -13.62 11.62
N LEU A 139 -18.95 -13.31 12.71
CA LEU A 139 -17.50 -13.37 12.79
C LEU A 139 -17.07 -14.73 13.33
N GLN A 140 -16.08 -15.35 12.68
CA GLN A 140 -15.37 -16.49 13.25
C GLN A 140 -14.14 -15.95 13.98
N LEU A 141 -14.18 -15.98 15.32
CA LEU A 141 -13.16 -15.38 16.18
C LEU A 141 -12.32 -16.47 16.85
N MET A 142 -11.03 -16.48 16.56
CA MET A 142 -10.06 -17.36 17.22
C MET A 142 -9.65 -16.77 18.57
N PHE A 143 -9.91 -17.49 19.66
CA PHE A 143 -9.48 -17.15 21.01
C PHE A 143 -8.99 -18.40 21.75
N LYS A 144 -7.76 -18.37 22.24
CA LYS A 144 -7.11 -19.49 22.96
C LYS A 144 -7.20 -20.84 22.22
N GLY A 145 -7.09 -20.82 20.89
CA GLY A 145 -7.12 -22.02 20.04
C GLY A 145 -8.52 -22.48 19.63
N ASN A 146 -9.59 -21.82 20.10
CA ASN A 146 -10.96 -22.13 19.71
C ASN A 146 -11.51 -21.07 18.76
N THR A 147 -12.19 -21.51 17.71
CA THR A 147 -12.96 -20.63 16.83
C THR A 147 -14.38 -20.49 17.39
N ILE A 148 -14.79 -19.26 17.68
CA ILE A 148 -16.07 -18.95 18.32
C ILE A 148 -16.87 -18.05 17.36
N PRO A 149 -18.06 -18.47 16.90
CA PRO A 149 -18.92 -17.63 16.10
C PRO A 149 -19.50 -16.51 16.95
N PHE A 150 -19.50 -15.28 16.43
CA PHE A 150 -20.08 -14.13 17.11
C PHE A 150 -20.71 -13.17 16.11
N SER A 151 -22.02 -12.95 16.24
CA SER A 151 -22.76 -12.13 15.29
C SER A 151 -22.80 -10.66 15.69
N ILE A 152 -22.66 -9.80 14.69
CA ILE A 152 -22.69 -8.35 14.82
C ILE A 152 -23.61 -7.73 13.75
N PHE A 153 -24.05 -6.51 14.02
CA PHE A 153 -24.76 -5.70 13.05
C PHE A 153 -23.81 -4.72 12.40
N ILE A 154 -23.79 -4.70 11.07
CA ILE A 154 -23.13 -3.67 10.29
C ILE A 154 -24.15 -3.04 9.35
N THR A 155 -24.17 -1.72 9.24
CA THR A 155 -25.07 -1.01 8.33
C THR A 155 -24.92 -1.51 6.88
N PRO A 156 -25.97 -2.07 6.25
CA PRO A 156 -25.86 -2.68 4.92
C PRO A 156 -25.41 -1.73 3.81
N SER A 157 -25.85 -0.47 3.84
CA SER A 157 -25.44 0.54 2.86
C SER A 157 -23.93 0.79 2.90
N LEU A 158 -23.37 0.84 4.11
CA LEU A 158 -21.94 1.03 4.31
C LEU A 158 -21.13 -0.17 3.81
N LEU A 159 -21.60 -1.41 4.04
CA LEU A 159 -20.95 -2.60 3.46
C LEU A 159 -21.01 -2.59 1.94
N ALA A 160 -22.15 -2.21 1.36
CA ALA A 160 -22.28 -2.10 -0.08
C ALA A 160 -21.28 -1.08 -0.64
N ASP A 161 -21.13 0.08 0.01
CA ASP A 161 -20.17 1.11 -0.39
C ASP A 161 -18.71 0.63 -0.28
N LEU A 162 -18.34 0.00 0.83
CA LEU A 162 -16.99 -0.55 1.02
C LEU A 162 -16.66 -1.68 0.03
N ASN A 163 -17.67 -2.43 -0.42
CA ASN A 163 -17.52 -3.48 -1.43
C ASN A 163 -17.50 -2.97 -2.88
N LYS A 164 -17.80 -1.68 -3.13
CA LYS A 164 -17.68 -1.09 -4.48
C LYS A 164 -16.23 -0.94 -4.91
N ALA A 165 -15.31 -0.75 -3.97
CA ALA A 165 -13.88 -0.72 -4.24
C ALA A 165 -13.35 -2.14 -4.51
N GLY A 166 -12.60 -2.30 -5.60
CA GLY A 166 -11.79 -3.49 -5.81
C GLY A 166 -10.54 -3.42 -4.93
N PHE A 167 -10.35 -4.39 -4.04
CA PHE A 167 -9.13 -4.52 -3.24
C PHE A 167 -8.41 -5.82 -3.59
N SER A 168 -7.09 -5.77 -3.66
CA SER A 168 -6.26 -6.97 -3.80
C SER A 168 -5.02 -6.90 -2.93
N TYR A 169 -4.58 -8.07 -2.46
CA TYR A 169 -3.52 -8.24 -1.47
C TYR A 169 -2.45 -9.20 -2.00
N PRO A 170 -1.63 -8.80 -2.98
CA PRO A 170 -0.64 -9.68 -3.56
C PRO A 170 0.37 -10.14 -2.49
N LEU A 171 0.72 -11.41 -2.53
CA LEU A 171 1.65 -12.01 -1.59
C LEU A 171 3.07 -11.51 -1.86
N HIS A 172 3.72 -11.00 -0.82
CA HIS A 172 5.14 -10.63 -0.86
C HIS A 172 5.88 -11.16 0.38
N THR A 173 7.17 -11.46 0.22
CA THR A 173 8.03 -11.99 1.29
C THR A 173 8.31 -10.93 2.34
N SER A 174 8.71 -9.73 1.90
CA SER A 174 9.14 -8.61 2.76
C SER A 174 8.04 -7.59 3.10
N TYR A 175 7.00 -7.47 2.26
CA TYR A 175 6.03 -6.40 2.32
C TYR A 175 4.60 -6.91 2.46
N ARG A 176 3.73 -6.05 2.99
CA ARG A 176 2.28 -6.11 2.83
C ARG A 176 1.93 -5.08 1.76
N ILE A 177 1.24 -5.54 0.73
CA ILE A 177 0.79 -4.71 -0.37
C ILE A 177 -0.73 -4.73 -0.32
N LYS A 178 -1.33 -3.54 -0.31
CA LYS A 178 -2.76 -3.33 -0.45
C LYS A 178 -2.97 -2.51 -1.71
N LEU A 179 -3.54 -3.14 -2.73
CA LEU A 179 -3.97 -2.47 -3.95
C LEU A 179 -5.44 -2.09 -3.80
N PHE A 180 -5.79 -0.90 -4.25
CA PHE A 180 -7.17 -0.40 -4.23
C PHE A 180 -7.51 0.23 -5.58
N ASN A 181 -8.64 -0.19 -6.13
CA ASN A 181 -9.22 0.28 -7.38
C ASN A 181 -10.65 0.76 -7.09
N HIS A 182 -10.77 2.01 -6.65
CA HIS A 182 -12.04 2.68 -6.39
C HIS A 182 -12.31 3.69 -7.52
N PRO A 183 -13.57 4.02 -7.85
CA PRO A 183 -13.89 4.99 -8.89
C PRO A 183 -13.22 6.36 -8.71
N GLU A 184 -13.05 6.80 -7.46
CA GLU A 184 -12.44 8.08 -7.12
C GLU A 184 -10.92 8.01 -6.96
N ILE A 185 -10.39 6.84 -6.57
CA ILE A 185 -8.99 6.72 -6.17
C ILE A 185 -8.46 5.33 -6.47
N LYS A 186 -7.29 5.28 -7.09
CA LYS A 186 -6.61 4.04 -7.46
C LYS A 186 -5.18 4.11 -6.98
N GLY A 187 -4.64 3.01 -6.47
CA GLY A 187 -3.29 3.04 -5.95
C GLY A 187 -2.87 1.82 -5.14
N ALA A 188 -1.80 2.01 -4.38
CA ALA A 188 -1.22 0.99 -3.53
C ALA A 188 -0.72 1.57 -2.21
N TRP A 189 -0.88 0.80 -1.14
CA TRP A 189 -0.12 0.99 0.09
C TRP A 189 0.84 -0.18 0.29
N LEU A 190 2.08 0.13 0.63
CA LEU A 190 3.15 -0.82 0.87
C LEU A 190 3.74 -0.58 2.26
N GLY A 191 3.77 -1.61 3.09
CA GLY A 191 4.41 -1.54 4.40
C GLY A 191 5.18 -2.82 4.73
N SER A 192 6.11 -2.74 5.69
CA SER A 192 6.85 -3.92 6.15
C SER A 192 5.91 -5.01 6.67
N LYS A 193 6.20 -6.27 6.32
CA LYS A 193 5.44 -7.43 6.80
C LYS A 193 5.59 -7.63 8.32
N LYS A 194 6.79 -7.37 8.85
CA LYS A 194 7.11 -7.37 10.28
C LYS A 194 6.87 -5.96 10.82
N ARG A 195 5.70 -5.72 11.41
CA ARG A 195 5.32 -4.41 11.97
C ARG A 195 6.14 -4.08 13.22
N SER A 196 7.33 -3.51 13.08
CA SER A 196 7.89 -2.69 14.14
C SER A 196 7.28 -1.28 14.08
N LYS A 197 6.91 -0.74 15.25
CA LYS A 197 6.35 0.61 15.38
C LYS A 197 7.34 1.63 14.77
N GLY A 198 6.83 2.55 13.96
CA GLY A 198 7.64 3.61 13.34
C GLY A 198 8.38 3.23 12.06
N GLN A 199 8.20 2.02 11.52
CA GLN A 199 8.75 1.69 10.21
C GLN A 199 8.06 2.50 9.11
N PRO A 200 8.81 3.01 8.12
CA PRO A 200 8.24 3.74 7.02
C PRO A 200 7.36 2.82 6.15
N SER A 201 6.32 3.42 5.58
CA SER A 201 5.50 2.82 4.54
C SER A 201 5.41 3.77 3.36
N LEU A 202 4.97 3.23 2.23
CA LEU A 202 4.81 3.95 0.97
C LEU A 202 3.34 3.91 0.56
N TYR A 203 2.79 5.08 0.30
CA TYR A 203 1.50 5.26 -0.33
C TYR A 203 1.72 5.75 -1.76
N LEU A 204 1.02 5.13 -2.70
CA LEU A 204 1.03 5.45 -4.12
C LEU A 204 -0.40 5.67 -4.57
N GLU A 205 -0.65 6.78 -5.25
CA GLU A 205 -1.92 7.13 -5.84
C GLU A 205 -1.74 7.39 -7.33
N MET A 206 -2.50 6.70 -8.16
CA MET A 206 -2.43 6.82 -9.60
C MET A 206 -3.15 8.07 -10.05
N VAL A 207 -2.38 9.02 -10.60
CA VAL A 207 -2.88 10.27 -11.15
C VAL A 207 -3.30 10.07 -12.60
N GLU A 208 -2.46 9.35 -13.36
CA GLU A 208 -2.67 9.03 -14.77
C GLU A 208 -2.15 7.61 -15.06
N GLY A 209 -2.79 6.91 -15.98
CA GLY A 209 -2.29 5.63 -16.51
C GLY A 209 -3.31 4.50 -16.54
N ASP A 210 -2.84 3.34 -17.00
CA ASP A 210 -3.61 2.10 -17.05
C ASP A 210 -3.44 1.27 -15.77
N TRP A 211 -4.57 0.82 -15.20
CA TRP A 211 -4.58 0.08 -13.94
C TRP A 211 -3.86 -1.27 -14.05
N ALA A 212 -4.09 -2.03 -15.14
CA ALA A 212 -3.49 -3.34 -15.32
C ALA A 212 -1.97 -3.23 -15.46
N LEU A 213 -1.49 -2.18 -16.14
CA LEU A 213 -0.08 -1.88 -16.24
C LEU A 213 0.55 -1.50 -14.88
N PHE A 214 -0.15 -0.70 -14.06
CA PHE A 214 0.29 -0.38 -12.70
C PHE A 214 0.37 -1.61 -11.80
N GLU A 215 -0.65 -2.48 -11.79
CA GLU A 215 -0.64 -3.73 -11.00
C GLU A 215 0.54 -4.63 -11.38
N LYS A 216 0.76 -4.80 -12.69
CA LYS A 216 1.90 -5.55 -13.21
C LYS A 216 3.22 -4.90 -12.78
N TRP A 217 3.33 -3.58 -12.88
CA TRP A 217 4.55 -2.86 -12.49
C TRP A 217 4.87 -3.02 -11.00
N ILE A 218 3.89 -2.90 -10.11
CA ILE A 218 4.06 -3.13 -8.66
C ILE A 218 4.58 -4.55 -8.40
N SER A 219 3.98 -5.55 -9.05
CA SER A 219 4.35 -6.96 -8.84
C SER A 219 5.80 -7.30 -9.25
N LEU A 220 6.37 -6.54 -10.19
CA LEU A 220 7.73 -6.76 -10.72
C LEU A 220 8.81 -5.95 -10.00
N ASN A 221 8.45 -4.80 -9.44
CA ASN A 221 9.41 -3.81 -8.95
C ASN A 221 9.48 -3.69 -7.42
N VAL A 222 8.49 -4.20 -6.70
CA VAL A 222 8.62 -4.38 -5.25
C VAL A 222 9.41 -5.68 -5.05
N LYS A 223 10.66 -5.57 -4.57
CA LYS A 223 11.57 -6.69 -4.27
C LYS A 223 12.03 -6.62 -2.82
#